data_AF-A0A511NDC6-F1
#
_entry.id   AF-A0A511NDC6-F1
#
_cell.length_a   1.000
_cell.length_b   1.000
_cell.length_c   1.000
_cell.angle_alpha   90.00
_cell.angle_beta   90.00
_cell.angle_gamma   90.00
#
_symmetry.space_group_name_H-M   'P 1'
#
loop_
_entity.id
_entity.type
_entity.pdbx_description
1 polymer ?
#
loop_
_entity_poly.entity_id
_entity_poly.type
_entity_poly.pdbx_seq_one_letter_code
_entity_poly.pdbx_strand_id
1 'polypeptide(L)'
;MKKILYFIPLLLLFISCQTTEYITNSINTDEPLKNSFVSKLNPNKSISGDDIINKIKKEAGLNNEEELKNITLRKLTNIEKSKEDSLKVLYVLHAKTDKGVSLAHIFSTNSDNTSLISEDRTCKCTSTNCSHGCNAEIFGGNCSCSHCSQECKKESIVSEEFEL
;
A
#
# COMPACT_ATOMS: atom_id res chain seq x y z
N MET A 1 -24.40 -39.78 57.65
CA MET A 1 -24.25 -39.50 56.21
C MET A 1 -24.41 -38.01 55.96
N LYS A 2 -23.77 -37.47 54.90
CA LYS A 2 -23.76 -36.07 54.44
C LYS A 2 -22.56 -35.22 54.92
N LYS A 3 -21.39 -35.48 54.30
CA LYS A 3 -20.30 -34.50 54.13
C LYS A 3 -19.90 -34.48 52.65
N ILE A 4 -20.80 -34.02 51.80
CA ILE A 4 -20.51 -33.75 50.38
C ILE A 4 -21.40 -32.56 50.03
N LEU A 5 -20.87 -31.34 50.06
CA LEU A 5 -21.37 -30.20 49.25
C LEU A 5 -20.60 -28.90 49.58
N TYR A 6 -19.28 -28.86 49.41
CA TYR A 6 -18.54 -27.58 49.52
C TYR A 6 -17.37 -27.47 48.54
N PHE A 7 -17.49 -28.10 47.37
CA PHE A 7 -16.42 -28.09 46.35
C PHE A 7 -16.89 -27.65 44.96
N ILE A 8 -18.04 -26.96 44.87
CA ILE A 8 -18.66 -26.61 43.59
C ILE A 8 -18.58 -25.11 43.19
N PRO A 9 -18.36 -24.10 44.07
CA PRO A 9 -18.35 -22.72 43.57
C PRO A 9 -16.98 -22.26 43.03
N LEU A 10 -15.90 -23.03 43.19
CA LEU A 10 -14.55 -22.61 42.76
C LEU A 10 -14.21 -22.96 41.29
N LEU A 11 -15.05 -23.74 40.60
CA LEU A 11 -14.77 -24.18 39.22
C LEU A 11 -15.28 -23.20 38.15
N LEU A 12 -16.01 -22.14 38.53
CA LEU A 12 -16.62 -21.18 37.59
C LEU A 12 -15.74 -19.95 37.28
N LEU A 13 -14.53 -19.85 37.85
CA LEU A 13 -13.63 -18.71 37.62
C LEU A 13 -12.64 -18.90 36.45
N PHE A 14 -12.71 -20.00 35.70
CA PHE A 14 -11.76 -20.31 34.63
C PHE A 14 -12.25 -20.03 33.19
N ILE A 15 -13.46 -19.49 33.00
CA ILE A 15 -14.04 -19.33 31.65
C ILE A 15 -14.33 -17.85 31.34
N SER A 16 -13.31 -17.01 31.42
CA SER A 16 -13.36 -15.66 30.84
C SER A 16 -12.01 -15.26 30.23
N CYS A 17 -11.31 -16.20 29.58
CA CYS A 17 -10.33 -15.82 28.57
C CYS A 17 -11.03 -16.01 27.22
N GLN A 18 -11.91 -15.07 26.88
CA GLN A 18 -12.33 -14.91 25.49
C GLN A 18 -11.06 -14.51 24.75
N THR A 19 -10.48 -15.46 24.02
CA THR A 19 -9.52 -15.15 22.96
C THR A 19 -10.26 -14.26 21.99
N THR A 20 -10.09 -12.95 22.14
CA THR A 20 -10.33 -12.01 21.06
C THR A 20 -9.45 -12.50 19.92
N GLU A 21 -10.04 -13.20 18.96
CA GLU A 21 -9.44 -13.34 17.65
C GLU A 21 -9.26 -11.91 17.16
N TYR A 22 -8.04 -11.38 17.35
CA TYR A 22 -7.60 -10.22 16.61
C TYR A 22 -7.67 -10.65 15.16
N ILE A 23 -8.76 -10.30 14.49
CA ILE A 23 -8.78 -10.18 13.04
C ILE A 23 -7.75 -9.09 12.76
N THR A 24 -6.48 -9.49 12.65
CA THR A 24 -5.45 -8.64 12.09
C THR A 24 -5.90 -8.44 10.65
N ASN A 25 -6.55 -7.31 10.38
CA ASN A 25 -6.88 -6.88 9.04
C ASN A 25 -5.55 -6.73 8.29
N SER A 26 -5.08 -7.81 7.66
CA SER A 26 -3.89 -7.77 6.84
C SER A 26 -4.17 -6.92 5.60
N ILE A 27 -3.13 -6.27 5.08
CA ILE A 27 -3.22 -5.54 3.81
C ILE A 27 -3.86 -6.43 2.72
N ASN A 28 -4.95 -5.95 2.14
CA ASN A 28 -5.71 -6.61 1.08
C ASN A 28 -5.11 -6.30 -0.28
N THR A 29 -4.43 -7.26 -0.90
CA THR A 29 -3.84 -7.10 -2.24
C THR A 29 -4.83 -7.34 -3.36
N ASP A 30 -5.93 -8.04 -3.10
CA ASP A 30 -6.95 -8.40 -4.09
C ASP A 30 -7.89 -7.22 -4.37
N GLU A 31 -8.17 -6.41 -3.34
CA GLU A 31 -8.96 -5.18 -3.44
C GLU A 31 -8.15 -3.98 -2.91
N PRO A 32 -7.15 -3.49 -3.68
CA PRO A 32 -6.18 -2.48 -3.22
C PRO A 32 -6.77 -1.24 -2.55
N LEU A 33 -7.89 -0.73 -3.09
CA LEU A 33 -8.50 0.52 -2.62
C LEU A 33 -9.41 0.34 -1.39
N LYS A 34 -9.64 -0.90 -0.94
CA LYS A 34 -10.38 -1.19 0.30
C LYS A 34 -9.47 -1.24 1.54
N ASN A 35 -8.17 -1.02 1.39
CA ASN A 35 -7.26 -0.93 2.52
C ASN A 35 -7.51 0.33 3.35
N SER A 36 -7.09 0.27 4.61
CA SER A 36 -6.95 1.47 5.44
C SER A 36 -5.72 2.25 4.98
N PHE A 37 -5.93 3.45 4.45
CA PHE A 37 -4.84 4.38 4.18
C PHE A 37 -4.78 5.42 5.30
N VAL A 38 -3.58 5.77 5.75
CA VAL A 38 -3.39 6.78 6.80
C VAL A 38 -2.32 7.79 6.41
N SER A 39 -2.43 9.00 6.95
CA SER A 39 -1.41 10.03 6.76
C SER A 39 -0.16 9.71 7.55
N LYS A 40 1.00 9.90 6.93
CA LYS A 40 2.31 9.79 7.60
C LYS A 40 2.45 10.81 8.75
N LEU A 41 1.92 12.01 8.55
CA LEU A 41 1.95 13.11 9.54
C LEU A 41 0.87 12.94 10.63
N ASN A 42 -0.24 12.29 10.29
CA ASN A 42 -1.32 12.03 11.23
C ASN A 42 -1.83 10.58 11.08
N PRO A 43 -1.19 9.62 11.78
CA PRO A 43 -1.54 8.20 11.67
C PRO A 43 -2.98 7.86 12.08
N ASN A 44 -3.66 8.75 12.79
CA ASN A 44 -5.06 8.58 13.19
C ASN A 44 -6.05 9.10 12.12
N LYS A 45 -5.57 9.85 11.12
CA LYS A 45 -6.39 10.34 10.01
C LYS A 45 -6.45 9.28 8.93
N SER A 46 -7.62 8.64 8.83
CA SER A 46 -7.93 7.75 7.70
C SER A 46 -8.09 8.56 6.41
N ILE A 47 -7.58 8.00 5.32
CA ILE A 47 -7.64 8.54 3.97
C ILE A 47 -8.46 7.53 3.14
N SER A 48 -9.41 8.03 2.36
CA SER A 48 -10.23 7.14 1.51
C SER A 48 -9.41 6.61 0.32
N GLY A 49 -9.89 5.52 -0.27
CA GLY A 49 -9.32 4.97 -1.52
C GLY A 49 -9.32 6.00 -2.67
N ASP A 50 -10.34 6.86 -2.73
CA ASP A 50 -10.44 7.89 -3.77
C ASP A 50 -9.46 9.05 -3.50
N ASP A 51 -9.31 9.46 -2.24
CA ASP A 51 -8.36 10.50 -1.86
C ASP A 51 -6.92 10.08 -2.12
N ILE A 52 -6.57 8.81 -1.85
CA ILE A 52 -5.22 8.31 -2.14
C ILE A 52 -4.97 8.23 -3.65
N ILE A 53 -5.98 7.88 -4.45
CA ILE A 53 -5.86 7.90 -5.91
C ILE A 53 -5.65 9.32 -6.43
N ASN A 54 -6.38 10.29 -5.91
CA ASN A 54 -6.20 11.70 -6.27
C ASN A 54 -4.81 12.21 -5.86
N LYS A 55 -4.30 11.80 -4.69
CA LYS A 55 -2.92 12.09 -4.28
C LYS A 55 -1.91 11.54 -5.28
N ILE A 56 -2.00 10.26 -5.63
CA ILE A 56 -1.08 9.60 -6.58
C ILE A 56 -1.11 10.28 -7.95
N LYS A 57 -2.30 10.63 -8.46
CA LYS A 57 -2.44 11.37 -9.72
C LYS A 57 -1.72 12.72 -9.65
N LYS A 58 -1.92 13.47 -8.56
CA LYS A 58 -1.26 14.77 -8.35
C LYS A 58 0.26 14.64 -8.30
N GLU A 59 0.78 13.67 -7.55
CA GLU A 59 2.22 13.39 -7.46
C GLU A 59 2.84 12.98 -8.80
N ALA A 60 2.09 12.22 -9.61
CA ALA A 60 2.50 11.86 -10.96
C ALA A 60 2.41 13.02 -11.97
N GLY A 61 1.80 14.16 -11.59
CA GLY A 61 1.51 15.27 -12.49
C GLY A 61 0.49 14.89 -13.57
N LEU A 62 -0.50 14.06 -13.22
CA LEU A 62 -1.62 13.72 -14.10
C LEU A 62 -2.77 14.69 -13.92
N ASN A 63 -3.59 14.83 -14.96
CA ASN A 63 -4.82 15.61 -14.87
C ASN A 63 -5.88 14.85 -14.08
N ASN A 64 -6.74 15.57 -13.34
CA ASN A 64 -7.78 14.95 -12.51
C ASN A 64 -8.77 14.09 -13.32
N GLU A 65 -8.96 14.42 -14.60
CA GLU A 65 -9.83 13.70 -15.54
C GLU A 65 -9.26 12.34 -15.99
N GLU A 66 -7.97 12.09 -15.77
CA GLU A 66 -7.35 10.82 -16.18
C GLU A 66 -7.70 9.72 -15.18
N GLU A 67 -8.38 8.67 -15.65
CA GLU A 67 -8.75 7.53 -14.82
C GLU A 67 -7.55 6.58 -14.62
N LEU A 68 -7.37 6.10 -13.38
CA LEU A 68 -6.43 5.02 -13.08
C LEU A 68 -7.16 3.68 -13.18
N LYS A 69 -6.64 2.78 -14.01
CA LYS A 69 -7.16 1.44 -14.27
C LYS A 69 -6.09 0.39 -13.95
N ASN A 70 -6.51 -0.88 -13.91
CA ASN A 70 -5.64 -2.02 -13.60
C ASN A 70 -4.86 -1.81 -12.30
N ILE A 71 -5.54 -1.28 -11.29
CA ILE A 71 -4.96 -0.99 -9.99
C ILE A 71 -4.64 -2.31 -9.30
N THR A 72 -3.36 -2.55 -9.04
CA THR A 72 -2.87 -3.75 -8.36
C THR A 72 -1.96 -3.33 -7.21
N LEU A 73 -1.97 -4.10 -6.13
CA LEU A 73 -1.11 -3.88 -4.98
C LEU A 73 -0.32 -5.15 -4.69
N ARG A 74 0.98 -5.02 -4.49
CA ARG A 74 1.81 -6.15 -4.09
C ARG A 74 2.86 -5.75 -3.08
N LYS A 75 3.29 -6.70 -2.27
CA LYS A 75 4.41 -6.53 -1.35
C LYS A 75 5.74 -6.53 -2.13
N LEU A 76 6.64 -5.61 -1.79
CA LEU A 76 8.01 -5.62 -2.31
C LEU A 76 8.84 -6.69 -1.59
N THR A 77 9.60 -7.45 -2.38
CA THR A 77 10.57 -8.42 -1.89
C THR A 77 11.85 -7.71 -1.41
N ASN A 78 12.69 -8.40 -0.63
CA ASN A 78 13.92 -7.79 -0.12
C ASN A 78 14.93 -7.42 -1.22
N ILE A 79 14.90 -8.11 -2.36
CA ILE A 79 15.77 -7.78 -3.51
C ILE A 79 15.33 -6.50 -4.22
N GLU A 80 14.05 -6.13 -4.12
CA GLU A 80 13.48 -4.92 -4.75
C GLU A 80 13.64 -3.67 -3.89
N LYS A 81 13.98 -3.81 -2.60
CA LYS A 81 14.11 -2.68 -1.67
C LYS A 81 15.49 -2.05 -1.72
N SER A 82 15.59 -0.77 -1.36
CA SER A 82 16.88 -0.14 -1.09
C SER A 82 17.51 -0.73 0.17
N LYS A 83 18.80 -0.46 0.39
CA LYS A 83 19.46 -0.85 1.64
C LYS A 83 18.82 -0.16 2.85
N GLU A 84 18.44 1.13 2.72
CA GLU A 84 17.78 1.87 3.82
C GLU A 84 16.39 1.32 4.15
N ASP A 85 15.69 0.76 3.16
CA ASP A 85 14.33 0.23 3.32
C ASP A 85 14.30 -1.28 3.64
N SER A 86 15.46 -1.93 3.79
CA SER A 86 15.57 -3.39 3.94
C SER A 86 14.72 -4.00 5.05
N LEU A 87 14.52 -3.27 6.16
CA LEU A 87 13.72 -3.70 7.31
C LEU A 87 12.25 -3.28 7.22
N LYS A 88 11.88 -2.39 6.29
CA LYS A 88 10.50 -1.92 6.15
C LYS A 88 9.64 -2.95 5.41
N VAL A 89 8.38 -3.06 5.81
CA VAL A 89 7.36 -3.72 5.02
C VAL A 89 6.82 -2.71 4.03
N LEU A 90 7.15 -2.88 2.75
CA LEU A 90 6.73 -1.98 1.69
C LEU A 90 5.81 -2.70 0.71
N TYR A 91 4.81 -1.97 0.24
CA TYR A 91 3.93 -2.36 -0.85
C TYR A 91 4.09 -1.38 -2.00
N VAL A 92 3.84 -1.85 -3.21
CA VAL A 92 3.79 -1.01 -4.40
C VAL A 92 2.42 -1.16 -5.05
N LEU A 93 1.76 -0.03 -5.28
CA LEU A 93 0.55 0.05 -6.07
C LEU A 93 0.94 0.37 -7.51
N HIS A 94 0.56 -0.49 -8.45
CA HIS A 94 0.69 -0.22 -9.87
C HIS A 94 -0.66 0.15 -10.46
N ALA A 95 -0.66 1.11 -11.37
CA ALA A 95 -1.84 1.50 -12.15
C ALA A 95 -1.45 1.92 -13.57
N LYS A 96 -2.43 1.97 -14.46
CA LYS A 96 -2.28 2.51 -15.81
C LYS A 96 -3.39 3.51 -16.13
N THR A 97 -3.14 4.44 -17.05
CA THR A 97 -4.19 5.28 -17.64
C THR A 97 -4.58 4.74 -19.02
N ASP A 98 -5.71 5.18 -19.54
CA ASP A 98 -6.14 4.87 -20.92
C ASP A 98 -5.17 5.37 -21.99
N LYS A 99 -4.33 6.35 -21.67
CA LYS A 99 -3.31 6.89 -22.56
C LYS A 99 -1.98 6.13 -22.50
N GLY A 100 -1.94 4.97 -21.83
CA GLY A 100 -0.75 4.14 -21.72
C GLY A 100 0.30 4.65 -20.74
N VAL A 101 -0.06 5.60 -19.86
CA VAL A 101 0.82 6.00 -18.74
C VAL A 101 0.78 4.91 -17.68
N SER A 102 1.93 4.47 -17.18
CA SER A 102 2.01 3.54 -16.05
C SER A 102 2.58 4.23 -14.83
N LEU A 103 1.99 3.92 -13.68
CA LEU A 103 2.35 4.45 -12.38
C LEU A 103 2.77 3.34 -11.43
N ALA A 104 3.71 3.67 -10.54
CA ALA A 104 4.00 2.88 -9.36
C ALA A 104 4.11 3.81 -8.14
N HIS A 105 3.40 3.49 -7.05
CA HIS A 105 3.44 4.28 -5.81
C HIS A 105 3.79 3.38 -4.62
N ILE A 106 4.71 3.84 -3.77
CA ILE A 106 5.16 3.06 -2.61
C ILE A 106 4.33 3.40 -1.38
N PHE A 107 3.91 2.35 -0.69
CA PHE A 107 3.38 2.43 0.66
C PHE A 107 4.30 1.70 1.63
N SER A 108 4.46 2.24 2.83
CA SER A 108 4.90 1.48 4.00
C SER A 108 3.69 1.04 4.82
N THR A 109 3.95 0.35 5.92
CA THR A 109 2.91 -0.04 6.87
C THR A 109 3.14 0.56 8.25
N ASN A 110 2.07 0.66 9.02
CA ASN A 110 2.16 0.84 10.47
C ASN A 110 2.73 -0.42 11.16
N SER A 111 3.02 -0.31 12.45
CA SER A 111 3.70 -1.36 13.23
C SER A 111 2.97 -2.72 13.25
N ASP A 112 1.65 -2.72 13.14
CA ASP A 112 0.81 -3.93 13.12
C ASP A 112 0.51 -4.45 11.70
N ASN A 113 1.01 -3.77 10.65
CA ASN A 113 0.79 -4.10 9.24
C ASN A 113 -0.68 -4.11 8.78
N THR A 114 -1.53 -3.29 9.39
CA THR A 114 -2.96 -3.20 9.05
C THR A 114 -3.33 -2.00 8.20
N SER A 115 -2.47 -0.98 8.16
CA SER A 115 -2.71 0.26 7.38
C SER A 115 -1.54 0.57 6.46
N LEU A 116 -1.86 1.12 5.29
CA LEU A 116 -0.90 1.62 4.30
C LEU A 116 -0.62 3.09 4.54
N ILE A 117 0.66 3.44 4.56
CA ILE A 117 1.17 4.81 4.73
C ILE A 117 1.84 5.22 3.42
N SER A 118 1.37 6.31 2.81
CA SER A 118 2.00 6.88 1.61
C SER A 118 3.45 7.24 1.90
N GLU A 119 4.38 6.78 1.06
CA GLU A 119 5.79 7.15 1.15
C GLU A 119 6.15 8.30 0.22
N ASP A 120 5.17 8.89 -0.48
CA ASP A 120 5.30 10.04 -1.40
C ASP A 120 6.34 9.79 -2.51
N ARG A 121 6.45 8.50 -2.88
CA ARG A 121 7.36 8.00 -3.90
C ARG A 121 6.54 7.46 -5.06
N THR A 122 6.24 8.36 -6.00
CA THR A 122 5.51 8.05 -7.23
C THR A 122 6.44 8.00 -8.44
N CYS A 123 6.36 6.89 -9.14
CA CYS A 123 6.90 6.68 -10.47
C CYS A 123 5.86 6.95 -11.52
N LYS A 124 6.26 7.65 -12.59
CA LYS A 124 5.50 7.73 -13.82
C LYS A 124 6.38 7.32 -15.00
N CYS A 125 5.83 6.43 -15.82
CA CYS A 125 6.43 6.02 -17.08
C CYS A 125 5.45 6.31 -18.20
N THR A 126 5.92 7.02 -19.22
CA THR A 126 5.15 7.30 -20.44
C THR A 126 5.84 6.63 -21.63
N SER A 127 5.04 6.20 -22.61
CA SER A 127 5.53 5.85 -23.93
C SER A 127 4.68 6.52 -24.98
N THR A 128 5.32 7.09 -25.99
CA THR A 128 4.63 7.62 -27.18
C THR A 128 4.40 6.54 -28.24
N ASN A 129 5.11 5.41 -28.17
CA ASN A 129 5.23 4.44 -29.27
C ASN A 129 4.97 2.98 -28.86
N CYS A 130 4.86 2.66 -27.56
CA CYS A 130 4.50 1.32 -27.10
C CYS A 130 2.97 1.21 -26.94
N SER A 131 2.32 0.44 -27.82
CA SER A 131 0.87 0.18 -27.79
C SER A 131 0.36 -0.49 -26.51
N HIS A 132 1.25 -1.17 -25.77
CA HIS A 132 0.97 -1.81 -24.47
C HIS A 132 1.45 -0.98 -23.26
N GLY A 133 2.02 0.21 -23.51
CA GLY A 133 2.60 1.11 -22.51
C GLY A 133 3.92 0.61 -21.91
N CYS A 134 4.62 1.50 -21.20
CA CYS A 134 5.71 1.10 -20.30
C CYS A 134 5.13 0.57 -18.99
N ASN A 135 5.89 -0.19 -18.22
CA ASN A 135 5.54 -0.52 -16.83
C ASN A 135 6.44 0.27 -15.88
N ALA A 136 5.83 1.02 -14.98
CA ALA A 136 6.55 1.63 -13.86
C ALA A 136 6.89 0.55 -12.83
N GLU A 137 8.17 0.47 -12.48
CA GLU A 137 8.71 -0.46 -11.50
C GLU A 137 9.55 0.31 -10.48
N ILE A 138 9.66 -0.25 -9.28
CA ILE A 138 10.46 0.32 -8.20
C ILE A 138 11.45 -0.73 -7.75
N PHE A 139 12.74 -0.42 -7.91
CA PHE A 139 13.85 -1.31 -7.55
C PHE A 139 14.93 -0.51 -6.81
N GLY A 140 15.28 -0.92 -5.61
CA GLY A 140 16.27 -0.22 -4.79
C GLY A 140 15.85 1.20 -4.39
N GLY A 141 14.55 1.51 -4.36
CA GLY A 141 14.04 2.87 -4.19
C GLY A 141 14.14 3.75 -5.45
N ASN A 142 14.72 3.23 -6.53
CA ASN A 142 14.78 3.90 -7.82
C ASN A 142 13.63 3.47 -8.72
N CYS A 143 13.08 4.47 -9.41
CA CYS A 143 12.09 4.24 -10.43
C CYS A 143 12.74 3.63 -11.69
N SER A 144 12.15 2.59 -12.24
CA SER A 144 12.52 1.99 -13.53
C SER A 144 11.29 1.94 -14.43
N CYS A 145 11.49 2.12 -15.74
CA CYS A 145 10.43 1.88 -16.72
C CYS A 145 10.83 0.65 -17.52
N SER A 146 10.16 -0.47 -17.30
CA SER A 146 10.40 -1.70 -18.05
C SER A 146 9.43 -1.80 -19.23
N HIS A 147 9.77 -2.65 -20.21
CA HIS A 147 9.00 -2.90 -21.45
C HIS A 147 8.91 -1.70 -22.42
N CYS A 148 10.02 -1.40 -23.10
CA CYS A 148 10.13 -0.90 -24.49
C CYS A 148 11.62 -0.54 -24.65
N SER A 149 12.41 -1.33 -25.40
CA SER A 149 13.88 -1.29 -25.33
C SER A 149 14.55 0.04 -25.72
N GLN A 150 13.83 1.03 -26.26
CA GLN A 150 14.41 2.31 -26.70
C GLN A 150 13.55 3.58 -26.43
N GLU A 151 12.31 3.48 -25.92
CA GLU A 151 11.35 4.61 -25.97
C GLU A 151 10.51 4.85 -24.69
N CYS A 152 10.89 4.23 -23.56
CA CYS A 152 10.25 4.52 -22.27
C CYS A 152 10.89 5.75 -21.62
N LYS A 153 10.12 6.85 -21.49
CA LYS A 153 10.58 8.03 -20.75
C LYS A 153 10.19 7.90 -19.29
N LYS A 154 11.22 7.84 -18.44
CA LYS A 154 11.07 7.92 -16.98
C LYS A 154 10.89 9.38 -16.58
N GLU A 155 9.78 9.67 -15.93
CA GLU A 155 9.57 10.94 -15.22
C GLU A 155 9.31 10.59 -13.76
N SER A 156 10.38 10.44 -12.99
CA SER A 156 10.27 10.27 -11.53
C SER A 156 10.12 11.63 -10.88
N ILE A 157 9.03 11.83 -10.15
CA ILE A 157 8.84 13.00 -9.30
C ILE A 157 8.99 12.48 -7.87
N VAL A 158 10.17 12.68 -7.29
CA VAL A 158 10.33 12.62 -5.84
C VAL A 158 9.78 13.95 -5.34
N SER A 159 8.51 13.97 -4.93
CA SER A 159 7.92 15.20 -4.44
C SER A 159 8.44 15.48 -3.03
N GLU A 160 8.90 16.71 -2.80
CA GLU A 160 8.96 17.24 -1.44
C GLU A 160 7.52 17.30 -0.88
N GLU A 161 7.43 17.03 0.42
CA GLU A 161 6.25 16.80 1.25
C GLU A 161 5.06 17.73 0.91
N PHE A 162 3.92 17.17 0.48
CA PHE A 162 2.67 17.93 0.32
C PHE A 162 1.69 17.57 1.44
N GLU A 163 1.27 18.59 2.19
CA GLU A 163 0.25 18.49 3.23
C GLU A 163 -1.12 18.08 2.66
N LEU A 164 -1.76 17.10 3.32
CA LEU A 164 -3.16 16.67 3.13
C LEU A 164 -3.95 16.79 4.43
#